data_AF-A0A7Y1UX13-F1
#
_entry.id   AF-A0A7Y1UX13-F1
#
_cell.length_a   1.000
_cell.length_b   1.000
_cell.length_c   1.000
_cell.angle_alpha   90.00
_cell.angle_beta   90.00
_cell.angle_gamma   90.00
#
_symmetry.space_group_name_H-M   'P 1'
#
loop_
_entity.id
_entity.type
_entity.pdbx_description
1 polymer ?
#
loop_
_entity_poly.entity_id
_entity_poly.type
_entity_poly.pdbx_seq_one_letter_code
_entity_poly.pdbx_strand_id
1 'polypeptide(L)'
;MRIRAERDDLADVLARAARAVGTRSPQQILQGLLCEVRGNRLEVTGTDGEVTIRTMLDVEVLEPGKTVVPAKLAAEAVRKLPSGAVTMAAADGEVEITGNGPRFRLREFVVGDFPEIADTIETPIVEIDGEKFVSALSQVGVAASADDARPTLTGVLFESSD
;
A
#
# COMPACT_ATOMS: atom_id res chain seq x y z
N MET A 1 -12.66 -10.46 8.23
CA MET A 1 -11.23 -10.22 8.56
C MET A 1 -11.18 -9.40 9.83
N ARG A 2 -10.35 -9.76 10.81
CA ARG A 2 -10.21 -9.00 12.06
C ARG A 2 -8.78 -9.10 12.58
N ILE A 3 -8.12 -7.95 12.73
CA ILE A 3 -6.73 -7.85 13.20
C ILE A 3 -6.60 -6.79 14.29
N ARG A 4 -5.57 -6.93 15.12
CA ARG A 4 -5.15 -5.92 16.09
C ARG A 4 -3.65 -5.62 15.94
N ALA A 5 -3.30 -4.34 15.96
CA ALA A 5 -1.93 -3.86 15.77
C ALA A 5 -1.70 -2.57 16.56
N GLU A 6 -0.43 -2.19 16.75
CA GLU A 6 -0.10 -0.86 17.26
C GLU A 6 -0.47 0.23 16.26
N ARG A 7 -1.05 1.32 16.76
CA ARG A 7 -1.60 2.41 15.95
C ARG A 7 -0.57 2.99 14.97
N ASP A 8 0.63 3.26 15.46
CA ASP A 8 1.66 3.95 14.68
C ASP A 8 2.20 3.06 13.55
N ASP A 9 2.41 1.78 13.83
CA ASP A 9 2.83 0.80 12.82
C ASP A 9 1.76 0.60 11.75
N LEU A 10 0.49 0.49 12.16
CA LEU A 10 -0.64 0.37 11.23
C LEU A 10 -0.78 1.62 10.34
N ALA A 11 -0.66 2.81 10.94
CA ALA A 11 -0.72 4.08 10.19
C ALA A 11 0.43 4.17 9.17
N ASP A 12 1.61 3.69 9.53
CA ASP A 12 2.81 3.72 8.71
C ASP A 12 2.71 2.77 7.50
N VAL A 13 2.30 1.50 7.69
CA VAL A 13 2.13 0.56 6.56
C VAL A 13 1.03 0.99 5.61
N LEU A 14 -0.10 1.51 6.12
CA LEU A 14 -1.18 2.06 5.30
C LEU A 14 -0.70 3.28 4.51
N ALA A 15 0.01 4.20 5.15
CA ALA A 15 0.50 5.41 4.48
C ALA A 15 1.55 5.12 3.40
N ARG A 16 2.42 4.12 3.60
CA ARG A 16 3.38 3.69 2.58
C ARG A 16 2.69 3.07 1.37
N ALA A 17 1.79 2.10 1.59
CA ALA A 17 1.05 1.47 0.51
C ALA A 17 0.17 2.49 -0.25
N ALA A 18 -0.40 3.47 0.46
CA ALA A 18 -1.20 4.54 -0.12
C ALA A 18 -0.45 5.43 -1.12
N ARG A 19 0.89 5.42 -1.14
CA ARG A 19 1.68 6.21 -2.10
C ARG A 19 1.52 5.75 -3.55
N ALA A 20 1.18 4.48 -3.77
CA ALA A 20 0.92 3.93 -5.09
C ALA A 20 -0.56 3.97 -5.48
N VAL A 21 -1.46 4.48 -4.62
CA VAL A 21 -2.90 4.48 -4.90
C VAL A 21 -3.23 5.58 -5.90
N GLY A 22 -4.00 5.21 -6.94
CA GLY A 22 -4.52 6.13 -7.95
C GLY A 22 -5.61 7.06 -7.38
N THR A 23 -5.24 8.04 -6.56
CA THR A 23 -6.18 8.93 -5.84
C THR A 23 -7.15 9.72 -6.73
N ARG A 24 -6.86 9.86 -8.03
CA ARG A 24 -7.72 10.50 -9.05
C ARG A 24 -8.18 9.52 -10.13
N SER A 25 -7.98 8.22 -9.92
CA SER A 25 -8.32 7.20 -10.89
C SER A 25 -9.85 7.14 -11.09
N PRO A 26 -10.33 7.06 -12.36
CA PRO A 26 -11.74 6.83 -12.63
C PRO A 26 -12.22 5.45 -12.14
N GLN A 27 -11.30 4.49 -12.02
CA GLN A 27 -11.58 3.18 -11.42
C GLN A 27 -11.53 3.31 -9.89
N GLN A 28 -12.71 3.34 -9.24
CA GLN A 28 -12.80 3.57 -7.80
C GLN A 28 -12.03 2.54 -6.96
N ILE A 29 -11.91 1.30 -7.44
CA ILE A 29 -11.17 0.24 -6.74
C ILE A 29 -9.68 0.58 -6.56
N LEU A 30 -9.10 1.32 -7.51
CA LEU A 30 -7.71 1.81 -7.44
C LEU A 30 -7.52 2.99 -6.48
N GLN A 31 -8.59 3.45 -5.83
CA GLN A 31 -8.53 4.40 -4.71
C GLN A 31 -8.47 3.66 -3.36
N GLY A 32 -8.49 2.33 -3.39
CA GLY A 32 -8.45 1.46 -2.22
C GLY A 32 -7.07 0.89 -1.90
N LEU A 33 -6.94 0.37 -0.68
CA LEU A 33 -5.86 -0.51 -0.26
C LEU A 33 -6.41 -1.92 -0.07
N LEU A 34 -5.81 -2.89 -0.72
CA LEU A 34 -6.05 -4.30 -0.42
C LEU A 34 -5.32 -4.65 0.88
N CYS A 35 -6.08 -5.04 1.89
CA CYS A 35 -5.59 -5.52 3.18
C CYS A 35 -5.87 -7.02 3.24
N GLU A 36 -4.84 -7.84 3.29
CA GLU A 36 -4.95 -9.31 3.34
C GLU A 36 -4.14 -9.88 4.49
N VAL A 37 -4.73 -10.78 5.26
CA VAL A 37 -4.02 -11.52 6.30
C VAL A 37 -3.32 -12.72 5.68
N ARG A 38 -1.98 -12.76 5.78
CA ARG A 38 -1.13 -13.87 5.35
C ARG A 38 -0.34 -14.40 6.54
N GLY A 39 -0.74 -15.57 7.04
CA GLY A 39 -0.16 -16.12 8.28
C GLY A 39 -0.46 -15.22 9.48
N ASN A 40 0.59 -14.69 10.12
CA ASN A 40 0.52 -13.75 11.24
C ASN A 40 0.72 -12.28 10.83
N ARG A 41 0.67 -11.99 9.52
CA ARG A 41 0.95 -10.66 8.97
C ARG A 41 -0.27 -10.08 8.26
N LEU A 42 -0.41 -8.76 8.37
CA LEU A 42 -1.22 -7.97 7.48
C LEU A 42 -0.34 -7.53 6.30
N GLU A 43 -0.68 -7.97 5.11
CA GLU A 43 -0.15 -7.44 3.85
C GLU A 43 -1.08 -6.31 3.38
N VAL A 44 -0.51 -5.14 3.09
CA VAL A 44 -1.24 -3.97 2.57
C VAL A 44 -0.68 -3.63 1.19
N THR A 45 -1.54 -3.67 0.18
CA THR A 45 -1.19 -3.40 -1.21
C THR A 45 -1.97 -2.20 -1.74
N GLY A 46 -1.25 -1.23 -2.29
CA GLY A 46 -1.81 -0.12 -3.07
C GLY A 46 -1.24 -0.12 -4.48
N THR A 47 -2.06 0.25 -5.46
CA THR A 47 -1.67 0.31 -6.88
C THR A 47 -2.51 1.33 -7.65
N ASP A 48 -1.93 1.88 -8.72
CA ASP A 48 -2.61 2.70 -9.72
C ASP A 48 -2.72 1.98 -11.07
N GLY A 49 -2.29 0.71 -11.14
CA GLY A 49 -2.23 -0.11 -12.34
C GLY A 49 -0.84 -0.17 -12.99
N GLU A 50 0.05 0.78 -12.68
CA GLU A 50 1.42 0.84 -13.20
C GLU A 50 2.44 0.64 -12.09
N VAL A 51 2.25 1.33 -10.96
CA VAL A 51 3.08 1.22 -9.77
C VAL A 51 2.30 0.47 -8.70
N THR A 52 2.96 -0.48 -8.05
CA THR A 52 2.40 -1.21 -6.91
C THR A 52 3.35 -1.10 -5.72
N ILE A 53 2.81 -0.77 -4.55
CA ILE A 53 3.53 -0.82 -3.28
C ILE A 53 2.83 -1.82 -2.37
N ARG A 54 3.61 -2.78 -1.88
CA ARG A 54 3.19 -3.78 -0.90
C ARG A 54 4.01 -3.59 0.38
N THR A 55 3.31 -3.54 1.51
CA THR A 55 3.91 -3.48 2.84
C THR A 55 3.40 -4.62 3.70
N MET A 56 4.17 -4.99 4.73
CA MET A 56 3.80 -6.02 5.67
C MET A 56 3.95 -5.52 7.11
N LEU A 57 3.04 -5.96 7.98
CA LEU A 57 3.05 -5.71 9.42
C LEU A 57 2.74 -7.00 10.16
N ASP A 58 3.54 -7.36 11.17
CA ASP A 58 3.16 -8.41 12.11
C ASP A 58 1.99 -7.92 12.98
N VAL A 59 0.91 -8.70 13.06
CA VAL A 59 -0.33 -8.31 13.76
C VAL A 59 -0.87 -9.46 14.60
N GLU A 60 -1.68 -9.14 15.61
CA GLU A 60 -2.53 -10.14 16.24
C GLU A 60 -3.71 -10.43 15.31
N VAL A 61 -3.71 -11.63 14.72
CA VAL A 61 -4.79 -12.09 13.85
C VAL A 61 -5.89 -12.71 14.70
N LEU A 62 -7.06 -12.06 14.72
CA LEU A 62 -8.25 -12.58 15.40
C LEU A 62 -9.11 -13.39 14.43
N GLU A 63 -9.27 -12.90 13.21
CA GLU A 63 -9.96 -13.60 12.12
C GLU A 63 -9.23 -13.34 10.79
N PRO A 64 -8.81 -14.38 10.06
CA PRO A 64 -8.17 -14.20 8.76
C PRO A 64 -9.14 -13.61 7.72
N GLY A 65 -8.59 -13.24 6.57
CA GLY A 65 -9.37 -12.78 5.43
C GLY A 65 -8.74 -11.57 4.75
N LYS A 66 -9.51 -10.98 3.84
CA LYS A 66 -9.10 -9.80 3.08
C LYS A 66 -10.25 -8.82 2.90
N THR A 67 -9.90 -7.55 2.70
CA THR A 67 -10.81 -6.44 2.47
C THR A 67 -10.13 -5.40 1.59
N VAL A 68 -10.89 -4.56 0.90
CA VAL A 68 -10.35 -3.36 0.26
C VAL A 68 -10.94 -2.12 0.92
N VAL A 69 -10.09 -1.29 1.51
CA VAL A 69 -10.51 -0.07 2.24
C VAL A 69 -10.18 1.20 1.47
N PRO A 70 -11.00 2.26 1.54
CA PRO A 70 -10.62 3.55 0.94
C PRO A 70 -9.33 4.09 1.56
N ALA A 71 -8.27 4.21 0.75
CA ALA A 71 -6.90 4.39 1.24
C ALA A 71 -6.76 5.62 2.15
N LYS A 72 -7.27 6.76 1.66
CA LYS A 72 -7.21 8.05 2.37
C LYS A 72 -7.97 8.01 3.69
N LEU A 73 -9.20 7.49 3.67
CA LEU A 73 -10.05 7.46 4.86
C LEU A 73 -9.52 6.50 5.91
N ALA A 74 -9.00 5.34 5.51
CA ALA A 74 -8.38 4.38 6.43
C ALA A 74 -7.13 4.99 7.11
N ALA A 75 -6.23 5.59 6.33
CA ALA A 75 -5.03 6.24 6.87
C ALA A 75 -5.37 7.41 7.82
N GLU A 76 -6.36 8.23 7.46
CA GLU A 76 -6.83 9.32 8.32
C GLU A 76 -7.51 8.82 9.59
N ALA A 77 -8.31 7.75 9.52
CA ALA A 77 -8.99 7.16 10.67
C ALA A 77 -7.98 6.65 11.70
N VAL A 78 -6.98 5.87 11.28
CA VAL A 78 -5.93 5.36 12.17
C VAL A 78 -5.12 6.52 12.78
N ARG A 79 -4.77 7.54 11.99
CA ARG A 79 -4.05 8.73 12.49
C ARG A 79 -4.86 9.58 13.47
N LYS A 80 -6.19 9.55 13.44
CA LYS A 80 -7.04 10.28 14.39
C LYS A 80 -7.19 9.58 15.73
N LEU A 81 -6.88 8.28 15.79
CA LEU A 81 -6.82 7.56 17.05
C LEU A 81 -5.57 7.98 17.84
N PRO A 82 -5.68 8.16 19.17
CA PRO A 82 -4.55 8.16 20.09
C PRO A 82 -3.68 6.90 19.95
N SER A 83 -2.42 6.99 20.40
CA SER A 83 -1.48 5.86 20.40
C SER A 83 -1.99 4.68 21.24
N GLY A 84 -1.51 3.49 20.89
CA GLY A 84 -1.88 2.21 21.50
C GLY A 84 -2.54 1.26 20.50
N ALA A 85 -3.09 0.17 21.01
CA ALA A 85 -3.62 -0.88 20.15
C ALA A 85 -4.91 -0.47 19.40
N VAL A 86 -4.95 -0.77 18.11
CA VAL A 86 -6.06 -0.52 17.18
C VAL A 86 -6.54 -1.85 16.62
N THR A 87 -7.86 -2.02 16.55
CA THR A 87 -8.52 -3.15 15.90
C THR A 87 -9.13 -2.70 14.58
N MET A 88 -8.88 -3.45 13.52
CA MET A 88 -9.51 -3.31 12.21
C MET A 88 -10.33 -4.56 11.91
N ALA A 89 -11.63 -4.42 11.73
CA ALA A 89 -12.58 -5.51 11.52
C ALA A 89 -13.42 -5.25 10.27
N ALA A 90 -13.34 -6.14 9.29
CA ALA A 90 -14.13 -6.13 8.06
C ALA A 90 -15.28 -7.14 8.19
N ALA A 91 -16.51 -6.65 8.10
CA ALA A 91 -17.74 -7.44 8.16
C ALA A 91 -18.88 -6.71 7.44
N ASP A 92 -19.75 -7.46 6.76
CA ASP A 92 -20.98 -6.94 6.14
C ASP A 92 -20.77 -5.76 5.16
N GLY A 93 -19.61 -5.71 4.49
CA GLY A 93 -19.25 -4.65 3.53
C GLY A 93 -18.78 -3.34 4.18
N GLU A 94 -18.51 -3.35 5.49
CA GLU A 94 -17.93 -2.25 6.23
C GLU A 94 -16.66 -2.69 6.98
N VAL A 95 -15.64 -1.83 6.93
CA VAL A 95 -14.49 -1.91 7.82
C VAL A 95 -14.65 -0.95 8.98
N GLU A 96 -14.62 -1.52 10.17
CA GLU A 96 -14.57 -0.83 11.42
C GLU A 96 -13.14 -0.69 11.94
N ILE A 97 -12.76 0.53 12.32
CA ILE A 97 -11.47 0.85 12.94
C ILE A 97 -11.74 1.43 14.33
N THR A 98 -11.23 0.74 15.35
CA THR A 98 -11.45 1.07 16.76
C THR A 98 -10.16 1.04 17.56
N GLY A 99 -10.07 1.86 18.60
CA GLY A 99 -8.93 1.93 19.50
C GLY A 99 -9.28 2.79 20.72
N ASN A 100 -8.29 3.42 21.32
CA ASN A 100 -8.50 4.36 22.43
C ASN A 100 -9.07 5.69 21.93
N GLY A 101 -10.35 5.77 21.53
CA GLY A 101 -10.93 7.01 21.03
C GLY A 101 -12.18 6.80 20.16
N PRO A 102 -12.41 7.65 19.15
CA PRO A 102 -13.58 7.54 18.29
C PRO A 102 -13.57 6.25 17.46
N ARG A 103 -14.77 5.72 17.18
CA ARG A 103 -14.98 4.58 16.29
C ARG A 103 -15.21 5.09 14.87
N PHE A 104 -14.49 4.52 13.91
CA PHE A 104 -14.67 4.81 12.48
C PHE A 104 -15.29 3.60 11.78
N ARG A 105 -16.21 3.84 10.86
CA ARG A 105 -16.73 2.83 9.93
C ARG A 105 -16.58 3.36 8.52
N LEU A 106 -16.00 2.54 7.66
CA LEU A 106 -15.71 2.84 6.27
C LEU A 106 -16.37 1.78 5.41
N ARG A 107 -16.98 2.18 4.29
CA ARG A 107 -17.51 1.22 3.34
C ARG A 107 -16.37 0.59 2.55
N GLU A 108 -16.39 -0.73 2.44
CA GLU A 108 -15.41 -1.49 1.67
C GLU A 108 -15.66 -1.33 0.17
N PHE A 109 -14.59 -1.50 -0.61
CA PHE A 109 -14.73 -1.81 -2.03
C PHE A 109 -14.85 -3.32 -2.23
N VAL A 110 -15.42 -3.73 -3.36
CA VAL A 110 -15.58 -5.15 -3.70
C VAL A 110 -14.21 -5.76 -3.95
N VAL A 111 -13.81 -6.69 -3.10
CA VAL A 111 -12.48 -7.32 -3.16
C VAL A 111 -12.20 -7.97 -4.52
N GLY A 112 -13.22 -8.55 -5.16
CA GLY A 112 -13.09 -9.20 -6.46
C GLY A 112 -12.78 -8.25 -7.63
N ASP A 113 -12.97 -6.94 -7.44
CA ASP A 113 -12.66 -5.93 -8.45
C ASP A 113 -11.19 -5.46 -8.36
N PHE A 114 -10.49 -5.78 -7.26
CA PHE A 114 -9.09 -5.37 -7.09
C PHE A 114 -8.22 -6.17 -8.06
N PRO A 115 -7.33 -5.50 -8.83
CA PRO A 115 -6.55 -6.19 -9.85
C PRO A 115 -5.63 -7.26 -9.23
N GLU A 116 -5.47 -8.37 -9.95
CA GLU A 116 -4.43 -9.33 -9.62
C GLU A 116 -3.05 -8.70 -9.85
N ILE A 117 -2.22 -8.75 -8.83
CA ILE A 117 -0.83 -8.30 -8.91
C ILE A 117 0.03 -9.52 -9.20
N ALA A 118 0.73 -9.52 -10.34
CA ALA A 118 1.68 -10.57 -10.67
C ALA A 118 2.89 -10.49 -9.73
N ASP A 119 3.21 -11.61 -9.06
CA ASP A 119 4.39 -11.74 -8.20
C ASP A 119 5.62 -12.28 -8.96
N THR A 120 5.64 -12.13 -10.29
CA THR A 120 6.71 -12.67 -11.13
C THR A 120 8.01 -11.92 -10.88
N ILE A 121 8.92 -12.54 -10.14
CA ILE A 121 10.30 -12.09 -10.04
C ILE A 121 11.03 -12.58 -11.28
N GLU A 122 11.32 -11.65 -12.19
CA GLU A 122 12.13 -11.95 -13.36
C GLU A 122 13.60 -12.13 -12.94
N THR A 123 14.24 -13.16 -13.49
CA THR A 123 15.66 -13.44 -13.30
C THR A 123 16.44 -12.99 -14.54
N PRO A 124 17.67 -12.47 -14.40
CA PRO A 124 18.50 -12.44 -13.19
C PRO A 124 18.15 -11.32 -12.20
N ILE A 125 18.42 -11.55 -10.91
CA ILE A 125 18.27 -10.56 -9.83
C ILE A 125 19.64 -9.98 -9.50
N VAL A 126 19.72 -8.68 -9.25
CA VAL A 126 20.92 -7.99 -8.78
C VAL A 126 20.68 -7.44 -7.37
N GLU A 127 21.62 -7.65 -6.46
CA GLU A 127 21.60 -7.06 -5.13
C GLU A 127 22.37 -5.74 -5.14
N ILE A 128 21.75 -4.68 -4.64
CA ILE A 128 22.31 -3.33 -4.60
C ILE A 128 22.09 -2.69 -3.23
N ASP A 129 23.03 -1.83 -2.83
CA ASP A 129 22.87 -1.02 -1.63
C ASP A 129 21.77 0.04 -1.86
N GLY A 130 20.70 -0.05 -1.09
CA GLY A 130 19.52 0.79 -1.26
C GLY A 130 19.78 2.28 -1.01
N GLU A 131 20.67 2.63 -0.08
CA GLU A 131 20.98 4.03 0.23
C GLU A 131 21.79 4.66 -0.91
N LYS A 132 22.81 3.95 -1.41
CA LYS A 132 23.58 4.36 -2.59
C LYS A 132 22.69 4.44 -3.83
N PHE A 133 21.77 3.50 -3.99
CA PHE A 133 20.84 3.48 -5.11
C PHE A 133 19.93 4.71 -5.11
N VAL A 134 19.29 5.02 -3.98
CA VAL A 134 18.45 6.22 -3.84
C VAL A 134 19.28 7.49 -4.06
N SER A 135 20.49 7.54 -3.52
CA SER A 135 21.42 8.67 -3.74
C SER A 135 21.76 8.85 -5.21
N ALA A 136 22.10 7.79 -5.93
CA ALA A 136 22.38 7.83 -7.36
C ALA A 136 21.16 8.29 -8.17
N LEU A 137 19.97 7.75 -7.86
CA LEU A 137 18.72 8.13 -8.54
C LEU A 137 18.39 9.61 -8.35
N SER A 138 18.60 10.16 -7.16
CA SER A 138 18.36 11.59 -6.92
C SER A 138 19.25 12.52 -7.75
N GLN A 139 20.42 12.05 -8.18
CA GLN A 139 21.35 12.83 -9.01
C GLN A 139 20.97 12.83 -10.49
N VAL A 140 20.38 11.74 -10.98
CA VAL A 140 20.07 11.57 -12.42
C VAL A 140 18.60 11.75 -12.76
N GLY A 141 17.68 11.48 -11.83
CA GLY A 141 16.24 11.55 -12.07
C GLY A 141 15.75 12.95 -12.46
N VAL A 142 16.46 14.00 -12.04
CA VAL A 142 16.18 15.39 -12.44
C VAL A 142 16.39 15.66 -13.94
N ALA A 143 17.11 14.78 -14.64
CA ALA A 143 17.35 14.87 -16.07
C ALA A 143 16.26 14.16 -16.91
N ALA A 144 15.37 13.38 -16.29
CA ALA A 144 14.26 12.75 -16.98
C ALA A 144 13.23 13.81 -17.44
N SER A 145 12.72 13.63 -18.64
CA SER A 145 11.71 14.50 -19.24
C SER A 145 10.36 14.33 -18.54
N ALA A 146 9.61 15.42 -18.41
CA ALA A 146 8.19 15.38 -18.05
C ALA A 146 7.26 15.43 -19.29
N ASP A 147 7.85 15.38 -20.50
CA ASP A 147 7.12 15.39 -21.77
C ASP A 147 6.74 13.97 -22.19
N ASP A 148 5.47 13.64 -21.99
CA ASP A 148 4.89 12.34 -22.37
C ASP A 148 4.87 12.10 -23.89
N ALA A 149 5.12 13.12 -24.73
CA ALA A 149 5.26 12.92 -26.18
C ALA A 149 6.53 12.13 -26.54
N ARG A 150 7.49 11.99 -25.61
CA ARG A 150 8.74 11.25 -25.78
C ARG A 150 8.96 10.28 -24.60
N PRO A 151 8.20 9.17 -24.52
CA PRO A 151 8.20 8.28 -23.36
C PRO A 151 9.56 7.63 -23.07
N THR A 152 10.43 7.47 -24.07
CA THR A 152 11.80 6.96 -23.85
C THR A 152 12.68 7.89 -23.02
N LEU A 153 12.31 9.18 -22.91
CA LEU A 153 13.06 10.18 -22.15
C LEU A 153 12.47 10.44 -20.76
N THR A 154 11.33 9.85 -20.42
CA THR A 154 10.67 10.05 -19.11
C THR A 154 11.19 9.10 -18.03
N GLY A 155 12.01 8.11 -18.41
CA GLY A 155 12.63 7.14 -17.50
C GLY A 155 14.12 7.39 -17.25
N VAL A 156 14.66 6.65 -16.28
CA VAL A 156 16.11 6.53 -16.04
C VAL A 156 16.57 5.17 -16.56
N LEU A 157 17.62 5.15 -17.37
CA LEU A 157 18.21 3.92 -17.88
C LEU A 157 18.98 3.20 -16.76
N PHE A 158 18.69 1.91 -16.57
CA PHE A 158 19.47 1.01 -15.74
C PHE A 158 20.21 0.04 -16.64
N GLU A 159 21.53 -0.02 -16.48
CA GLU A 159 22.40 -0.93 -17.22
C GLU A 159 23.29 -1.67 -16.21
N SER A 160 23.37 -2.98 -16.35
CA SER A 160 24.32 -3.82 -15.62
C SER A 160 25.46 -4.16 -16.56
N SER A 161 26.69 -3.88 -16.15
CA SER A 161 27.89 -4.37 -16.84
C SER A 161 28.34 -5.65 -16.14
N ASP A 162 28.53 -6.73 -16.90
CA ASP A 162 29.14 -7.98 -16.42
C ASP A 162 30.58 -7.77 -15.92
#